data_AF-A0A1K1QFU2-F1
#
_entry.id   AF-A0A1K1QFU2-F1
#
_cell.length_a   1.000
_cell.length_b   1.000
_cell.length_c   1.000
_cell.angle_alpha   90.00
_cell.angle_beta   90.00
_cell.angle_gamma   90.00
#
_symmetry.space_group_name_H-M   'P 1'
#
loop_
_entity.id
_entity.type
_entity.pdbx_description
1 polymer ?
#
loop_
_entity_poly.entity_id
_entity_poly.type
_entity_poly.pdbx_seq_one_letter_code
_entity_poly.pdbx_strand_id
1 'polypeptide(L)'
;MTAITLYALAGEYKDAADKLAEMELDDQTISDTLESLSGDLEAKATNTIMLVRNLEATAEQIKAAEKAMAERRKAYEARATRIKQYVMDSMIFAGITKIECPLFKIAIRDNPPAVVIDDEKQIPQDYLTDPLPPPPAPDKKLIAQAIKDGYEVPGAHMERGQRLDVK
;
A
#
# COMPACT_ATOMS: atom_id res chain seq x y z
N MET A 1 -9.94 -37.54 4.46
CA MET A 1 -10.25 -36.82 5.72
C MET A 1 -10.57 -35.39 5.35
N THR A 2 -11.85 -35.02 5.38
CA THR A 2 -12.28 -33.62 5.24
C THR A 2 -11.80 -32.86 6.47
N ALA A 3 -10.79 -32.01 6.30
CA ALA A 3 -10.26 -31.21 7.40
C ALA A 3 -11.31 -30.18 7.81
N ILE A 4 -11.74 -30.23 9.08
CA ILE A 4 -12.71 -29.28 9.63
C ILE A 4 -12.11 -27.87 9.53
N THR A 5 -12.92 -26.91 9.09
CA THR A 5 -12.51 -25.51 8.94
C THR A 5 -12.67 -24.77 10.27
N LEU A 6 -11.90 -23.71 10.48
CA LEU A 6 -12.06 -22.85 11.67
C LEU A 6 -13.49 -22.30 11.77
N TYR A 7 -14.10 -21.99 10.62
CA TYR A 7 -15.48 -21.54 10.53
C TYR A 7 -16.48 -22.61 10.97
N ALA A 8 -16.26 -23.88 10.58
CA ALA A 8 -17.10 -24.99 11.01
C ALA A 8 -16.97 -25.24 12.53
N LEU A 9 -15.75 -25.23 13.08
CA LEU A 9 -15.53 -25.34 14.53
C LEU A 9 -16.21 -24.20 15.31
N ALA A 10 -16.17 -22.97 14.78
CA ALA A 10 -16.83 -21.83 15.41
C ALA A 10 -18.36 -21.97 15.39
N GLY A 11 -18.91 -22.52 14.30
CA GLY A 11 -20.33 -22.86 14.20
C GLY A 11 -20.74 -23.95 15.18
N GLU A 12 -19.97 -25.04 15.26
CA GLU A 12 -20.21 -26.15 16.20
C GLU A 12 -20.16 -25.68 17.66
N TYR A 13 -19.17 -24.84 18.01
CA TYR A 13 -19.08 -24.24 19.34
C TYR A 13 -20.31 -23.37 19.67
N LYS A 14 -20.75 -22.54 18.71
CA LYS A 14 -21.93 -21.68 18.88
C LYS A 14 -23.21 -22.50 19.03
N ASP A 15 -23.42 -23.49 18.16
CA ASP A 15 -24.60 -24.35 18.21
C ASP A 15 -24.66 -25.16 19.51
N ALA A 16 -23.51 -25.58 20.04
CA ALA A 16 -23.43 -26.25 21.34
C ALA A 16 -23.74 -25.28 22.49
N ALA A 17 -23.21 -24.05 22.46
CA ALA A 17 -23.50 -23.03 23.46
C ALA A 17 -24.98 -22.66 23.50
N ASP A 18 -25.61 -22.46 22.35
CA ASP A 18 -27.02 -22.12 22.24
C ASP A 18 -27.91 -23.27 22.77
N LYS A 19 -27.60 -24.53 22.43
CA LYS A 19 -28.34 -25.70 22.93
C LYS A 19 -28.17 -25.93 24.44
N LEU A 20 -26.96 -25.78 24.96
CA LEU A 20 -26.69 -25.96 26.39
C LEU A 20 -27.37 -24.87 27.22
N ALA A 21 -27.51 -23.66 26.70
CA ALA A 21 -28.24 -22.57 27.35
C ALA A 21 -29.76 -22.81 27.44
N GLU A 22 -30.33 -23.61 26.53
CA GLU A 22 -31.75 -24.02 26.57
C GLU A 22 -31.99 -25.21 27.53
N MET A 23 -30.94 -25.93 27.91
CA MET A 23 -31.03 -27.03 28.87
C MET A 23 -30.92 -26.47 30.30
N GLU A 24 -31.81 -26.88 31.21
CA GLU A 24 -31.72 -26.55 32.65
C GLU A 24 -30.58 -27.33 33.34
N LEU A 25 -29.35 -27.18 32.83
CA LEU A 25 -28.13 -27.74 33.41
C LEU A 25 -27.52 -26.74 34.40
N ASP A 26 -26.71 -27.24 35.32
CA ASP A 26 -25.90 -26.38 36.16
C ASP A 26 -24.75 -25.74 35.36
N ASP A 27 -24.35 -24.53 35.79
CA ASP A 27 -23.33 -23.72 35.11
C ASP A 27 -21.98 -24.46 34.94
N GLN A 28 -21.66 -25.39 35.84
CA GLN A 28 -20.39 -26.12 35.81
C GLN A 28 -20.38 -27.17 34.69
N THR A 29 -21.46 -27.93 34.53
CA THR A 29 -21.62 -28.89 33.42
C THR A 29 -21.60 -28.20 32.04
N ILE A 30 -22.21 -27.01 31.93
CA ILE A 30 -22.20 -26.21 30.71
C ILE A 30 -20.77 -25.76 30.38
N SER A 31 -20.05 -25.25 31.38
CA SER A 31 -18.66 -24.78 31.22
C SER A 31 -17.73 -25.90 30.77
N ASP A 32 -17.76 -27.06 31.44
CA ASP A 32 -16.88 -28.20 31.14
C ASP A 32 -17.08 -28.72 29.70
N THR A 33 -18.32 -28.70 29.22
CA THR A 33 -18.67 -29.13 27.85
C THR A 33 -18.19 -28.12 26.80
N LEU A 34 -18.34 -26.82 27.07
CA LEU A 34 -17.88 -25.77 26.16
C LEU A 34 -16.35 -25.66 26.13
N GLU A 35 -15.67 -25.84 27.25
CA GLU A 35 -14.20 -25.84 27.31
C GLU A 35 -13.61 -27.00 26.50
N SER A 36 -14.24 -28.17 26.53
CA SER A 36 -13.83 -29.29 25.67
C SER A 36 -13.96 -28.98 24.17
N LEU A 37 -14.95 -28.15 23.78
CA LEU A 37 -15.17 -27.77 22.38
C LEU A 37 -14.30 -26.58 21.95
N SER A 38 -13.92 -25.69 22.88
CA SER A 38 -13.07 -24.53 22.57
C SER A 38 -11.64 -24.92 22.24
N GLY A 39 -11.12 -26.03 22.80
CA GLY A 39 -9.73 -26.47 22.59
C GLY A 39 -9.35 -26.66 21.11
N ASP A 40 -10.20 -27.32 20.33
CA ASP A 40 -9.95 -27.54 18.89
C ASP A 40 -10.05 -26.24 18.08
N LEU A 41 -10.99 -25.36 18.45
CA LEU A 41 -11.16 -24.04 17.85
C LEU A 41 -9.93 -23.16 18.09
N GLU A 42 -9.46 -23.10 19.34
CA GLU A 42 -8.28 -22.33 19.76
C GLU A 42 -7.00 -22.84 19.10
N ALA A 43 -6.80 -24.16 19.05
CA ALA A 43 -5.65 -24.77 18.39
C ALA A 43 -5.65 -24.44 16.89
N LYS A 44 -6.80 -24.55 16.22
CA LYS A 44 -6.92 -24.23 14.80
C LYS A 44 -6.71 -22.73 14.54
N ALA A 45 -7.28 -21.86 15.37
CA ALA A 45 -7.11 -20.41 15.27
C ALA A 45 -5.64 -20.02 15.44
N THR A 46 -4.99 -20.54 16.47
CA THR A 46 -3.57 -20.30 16.77
C THR A 46 -2.68 -20.73 15.61
N ASN A 47 -2.86 -21.95 15.10
CA ASN A 47 -2.11 -22.46 13.94
C ASN A 47 -2.33 -21.61 12.67
N THR A 48 -3.56 -21.12 12.47
CA THR A 48 -3.88 -20.25 11.34
C THR A 48 -3.17 -18.89 11.47
N ILE A 49 -3.13 -18.31 12.66
CA ILE A 49 -2.41 -17.06 12.92
C ILE A 49 -0.88 -17.25 12.82
N MET A 50 -0.34 -18.39 13.24
CA MET A 50 1.08 -18.71 13.02
C MET A 50 1.43 -18.76 11.53
N LEU A 51 0.56 -19.33 10.69
CA LEU A 51 0.72 -19.29 9.24
C LEU A 51 0.69 -17.85 8.71
N VAL A 52 -0.24 -17.02 9.19
CA VAL A 52 -0.30 -15.59 8.82
C VAL A 52 1.00 -14.87 9.17
N ARG A 53 1.53 -15.06 10.39
CA ARG A 53 2.82 -14.46 10.79
C ARG A 53 3.98 -14.89 9.87
N ASN A 54 4.02 -16.15 9.46
CA ASN A 54 5.02 -16.62 8.51
C ASN A 54 4.87 -15.97 7.12
N LEU A 55 3.64 -15.79 6.64
CA LEU A 55 3.36 -15.11 5.39
C LEU A 55 3.73 -13.62 5.45
N GLU A 56 3.40 -12.93 6.55
CA GLU A 56 3.76 -11.53 6.78
C GLU A 56 5.28 -11.35 6.81
N ALA A 57 6.00 -12.20 7.55
CA ALA A 57 7.46 -12.19 7.58
C ALA A 57 8.06 -12.43 6.19
N THR A 58 7.52 -13.38 5.43
CA THR A 58 7.97 -13.66 4.06
C THR A 58 7.72 -12.45 3.14
N ALA A 59 6.55 -11.82 3.24
CA ALA A 59 6.20 -10.63 2.47
C ALA A 59 7.14 -9.45 2.79
N GLU A 60 7.51 -9.26 4.06
CA GLU A 60 8.47 -8.24 4.47
C GLU A 60 9.86 -8.48 3.86
N GLN A 61 10.33 -9.73 3.86
CA GLN A 61 11.61 -10.08 3.23
C GLN A 61 11.60 -9.85 1.72
N ILE A 62 10.51 -10.20 1.04
CA ILE A 62 10.34 -9.93 -0.40
C ILE A 62 10.40 -8.44 -0.68
N LYS A 63 9.67 -7.62 0.10
CA LYS A 63 9.67 -6.16 -0.03
C LYS A 63 11.06 -5.56 0.17
N ALA A 64 11.85 -6.08 1.12
CA ALA A 64 13.23 -5.65 1.33
C ALA A 64 14.10 -5.98 0.10
N ALA A 65 13.97 -7.17 -0.45
CA ALA A 65 14.70 -7.59 -1.65
C ALA A 65 14.31 -6.75 -2.89
N GLU A 66 13.02 -6.48 -3.08
CA GLU A 66 12.52 -5.61 -4.15
C GLU A 66 13.11 -4.20 -4.06
N LYS A 67 13.15 -3.62 -2.85
CA LYS A 67 13.76 -2.31 -2.62
C LYS A 67 15.24 -2.31 -3.03
N ALA A 68 16.00 -3.31 -2.60
CA ALA A 68 17.42 -3.43 -2.95
C ALA A 68 17.63 -3.58 -4.47
N MET A 69 16.78 -4.39 -5.14
CA MET A 69 16.83 -4.54 -6.60
C MET A 69 16.46 -3.25 -7.33
N ALA A 70 15.45 -2.52 -6.84
CA ALA A 70 15.04 -1.25 -7.42
C ALA A 70 16.14 -0.18 -7.28
N GLU A 71 16.81 -0.11 -6.12
CA GLU A 71 17.97 0.76 -5.89
C GLU A 71 19.12 0.41 -6.84
N ARG A 72 19.42 -0.88 -7.01
CA ARG A 72 20.46 -1.34 -7.93
C ARG A 72 20.12 -0.99 -9.39
N ARG A 73 18.87 -1.18 -9.81
CA ARG A 73 18.39 -0.76 -11.14
C ARG A 73 18.61 0.74 -11.36
N LYS A 74 18.15 1.57 -10.40
CA LYS A 74 18.32 3.04 -10.45
C LYS A 74 19.80 3.43 -10.54
N ALA A 75 20.69 2.74 -9.83
CA ALA A 75 22.12 2.99 -9.90
C ALA A 75 22.70 2.71 -11.30
N TYR A 76 22.29 1.61 -11.94
CA TYR A 76 22.70 1.31 -13.33
C TYR A 76 22.12 2.31 -14.34
N GLU A 77 20.85 2.70 -14.19
CA GLU A 77 20.23 3.73 -15.03
C GLU A 77 20.97 5.07 -14.90
N ALA A 78 21.25 5.52 -13.66
CA ALA A 78 22.00 6.74 -13.41
C ALA A 78 23.42 6.66 -14.00
N ARG A 79 24.11 5.52 -13.86
CA ARG A 79 25.44 5.31 -14.47
C ARG A 79 25.37 5.35 -15.99
N ALA A 80 24.37 4.72 -16.60
CA ALA A 80 24.18 4.75 -18.05
C ALA A 80 23.93 6.19 -18.55
N THR A 81 23.09 6.96 -17.85
CA THR A 81 22.86 8.38 -18.16
C THR A 81 24.14 9.19 -18.06
N ARG A 82 24.94 9.02 -16.99
CA ARG A 82 26.23 9.70 -16.84
C ARG A 82 27.20 9.37 -17.97
N ILE A 83 27.27 8.11 -18.39
CA ILE A 83 28.14 7.70 -19.51
C ILE A 83 27.66 8.31 -20.83
N LYS A 84 26.35 8.33 -21.09
CA LYS A 84 25.78 9.01 -22.26
C LYS A 84 26.09 10.50 -22.26
N GLN A 85 25.95 11.16 -21.11
CA GLN A 85 26.30 12.57 -20.95
C GLN A 85 27.79 12.80 -21.21
N TYR A 86 28.67 11.98 -20.63
CA TYR A 86 30.11 12.05 -20.89
C TYR A 86 30.43 11.94 -22.39
N VAL A 87 29.80 11.01 -23.11
CA VAL A 87 29.98 10.88 -24.57
C VAL A 87 29.48 12.13 -25.30
N MET A 88 28.32 12.66 -24.92
CA MET A 88 27.78 13.90 -25.49
C MET A 88 28.72 15.09 -25.25
N ASP A 89 29.17 15.31 -24.01
CA ASP A 89 30.09 16.40 -23.65
C ASP A 89 31.41 16.27 -24.41
N SER A 90 31.94 15.05 -24.53
CA SER A 90 33.17 14.78 -25.29
C SER A 90 33.00 15.09 -26.78
N MET A 91 31.86 14.72 -27.36
CA MET A 91 31.53 15.02 -28.75
C MET A 91 31.39 16.53 -28.99
N ILE A 92 30.74 17.26 -28.08
CA ILE A 92 30.62 18.73 -28.12
C ILE A 92 32.01 19.37 -28.04
N PHE A 93 32.83 18.96 -27.08
CA PHE A 93 34.18 19.49 -26.89
C PHE A 93 35.08 19.25 -28.13
N ALA A 94 34.97 18.08 -28.75
CA ALA A 94 35.71 17.73 -29.96
C ALA A 94 35.13 18.38 -31.25
N GLY A 95 33.98 19.05 -31.17
CA GLY A 95 33.28 19.59 -32.35
C GLY A 95 32.70 18.50 -33.27
N ILE A 96 32.55 17.27 -32.80
CA ILE A 96 32.05 16.13 -33.57
C ILE A 96 30.55 16.01 -33.34
N THR A 97 29.74 16.27 -34.37
CA THR A 97 28.28 16.17 -34.27
C THR A 97 27.74 14.77 -34.52
N LYS A 98 28.55 13.90 -35.16
CA LYS A 98 28.11 12.58 -35.62
C LYS A 98 29.27 11.57 -35.65
N ILE A 99 29.03 10.38 -35.10
CA ILE A 99 29.93 9.23 -35.14
C ILE A 99 29.15 8.05 -35.74
N GLU A 100 29.67 7.47 -36.81
CA GLU A 100 29.11 6.25 -37.42
C GLU A 100 30.00 5.06 -37.08
N CYS A 101 29.40 3.98 -36.58
CA CYS A 101 30.05 2.69 -36.47
C CYS A 101 29.23 1.63 -37.22
N PRO A 102 29.82 0.45 -37.53
CA PRO A 102 29.11 -0.60 -38.26
C PRO A 102 27.81 -1.09 -37.59
N LEU A 103 27.68 -0.90 -36.28
CA LEU A 103 26.54 -1.40 -35.50
C LEU A 103 25.46 -0.35 -35.25
N PHE A 104 25.84 0.92 -35.13
CA PHE A 104 24.93 2.02 -34.81
C PHE A 104 25.56 3.38 -35.12
N LYS A 105 24.73 4.42 -35.08
CA LYS A 105 25.14 5.80 -35.27
C LYS A 105 24.82 6.62 -34.03
N ILE A 106 25.77 7.45 -33.61
CA ILE A 106 25.62 8.45 -32.55
C ILE A 106 25.57 9.81 -33.22
N ALA A 107 24.58 10.64 -32.87
CA ALA A 107 24.47 12.00 -33.36
C ALA A 107 23.94 12.92 -32.26
N ILE A 108 24.54 14.09 -32.14
CA ILE A 108 23.97 15.19 -31.33
C ILE A 108 22.86 15.83 -32.18
N ARG A 109 21.72 16.07 -31.55
CA ARG A 109 20.61 16.82 -32.15
C ARG A 109 20.10 17.81 -31.13
N ASP A 110 19.64 18.95 -31.63
CA ASP A 110 18.94 19.92 -30.80
C ASP A 110 17.56 19.35 -30.43
N ASN A 111 17.21 19.47 -29.16
CA ASN A 111 15.86 19.18 -28.72
C ASN A 111 14.91 20.26 -29.27
N PRO A 112 13.63 19.93 -29.55
CA PRO A 112 12.64 20.94 -29.90
C PRO A 112 12.59 22.02 -28.80
N PRO A 113 12.36 23.29 -29.17
CA PRO A 113 12.31 24.38 -28.21
C PRO A 113 11.26 24.08 -27.13
N ALA A 114 11.67 24.08 -25.88
CA ALA A 114 10.79 23.94 -24.73
C ALA A 114 10.38 25.33 -24.25
N VAL A 115 9.09 25.51 -23.94
CA VAL A 115 8.61 26.72 -23.28
C VAL A 115 9.04 26.65 -21.82
N VAL A 116 9.90 27.58 -21.41
CA VAL A 116 10.28 27.78 -20.00
C VAL A 116 9.45 28.94 -19.48
N ILE A 117 8.72 28.71 -18.40
CA ILE A 117 7.92 29.73 -17.72
C ILE A 117 8.74 30.21 -16.51
N ASP A 118 9.27 31.42 -16.60
CA ASP A 118 10.04 32.03 -15.50
C ASP A 118 9.12 32.63 -14.42
N ASP A 119 7.97 33.18 -14.81
CA ASP A 119 6.95 33.74 -13.91
C ASP A 119 5.55 33.61 -14.52
N GLU A 120 4.72 32.74 -13.94
CA GLU A 120 3.34 32.48 -14.37
C GLU A 120 2.45 33.75 -14.32
N LYS A 121 2.77 34.72 -13.48
CA LYS A 121 1.98 35.96 -13.32
C LYS A 121 2.17 36.95 -14.47
N GLN A 122 3.25 36.80 -15.23
CA GLN A 122 3.53 37.62 -16.41
C GLN A 122 2.96 37.01 -17.69
N ILE A 123 2.41 35.80 -17.61
CA ILE A 123 1.80 35.12 -18.76
C ILE A 123 0.43 35.76 -19.05
N PRO A 124 0.20 36.27 -20.27
CA PRO A 124 -1.12 36.75 -20.68
C PRO A 124 -2.20 35.67 -20.54
N GLN A 125 -3.43 36.07 -20.21
CA GLN A 125 -4.56 35.15 -20.02
C GLN A 125 -4.83 34.25 -21.25
N ASP A 126 -4.47 34.73 -22.45
CA ASP A 126 -4.61 33.97 -23.71
C ASP A 126 -3.78 32.66 -23.74
N TYR A 127 -2.76 32.52 -22.88
CA TYR A 127 -1.90 31.33 -22.79
C TYR A 127 -2.17 30.46 -21.55
N LEU A 128 -3.11 30.86 -20.69
CA LEU A 128 -3.54 30.08 -19.55
C LEU A 128 -4.74 29.20 -19.94
N THR A 129 -4.70 27.92 -19.58
CA THR A 129 -5.83 27.02 -19.78
C THR A 129 -6.65 26.95 -18.48
N ASP A 130 -7.94 27.26 -18.56
CA ASP A 130 -8.88 26.92 -17.50
C ASP A 130 -9.00 25.39 -17.40
N PRO A 131 -8.93 24.79 -16.20
CA PRO A 131 -9.23 25.40 -14.90
C PRO A 131 -8.01 25.61 -13.98
N LEU A 132 -8.11 26.65 -13.15
CA LEU A 132 -7.33 26.87 -11.92
C LEU A 132 -7.18 25.56 -11.08
N PRO A 133 -6.12 25.43 -10.23
CA PRO A 133 -5.87 24.26 -9.39
C PRO A 133 -7.11 23.80 -8.62
N PRO A 134 -7.29 22.48 -8.39
CA PRO A 134 -8.50 21.94 -7.76
C PRO A 134 -8.79 22.61 -6.40
N PRO A 135 -10.08 22.76 -6.03
CA PRO A 135 -10.51 23.39 -4.79
C PRO A 135 -9.83 22.74 -3.57
N PRO A 136 -9.62 23.50 -2.47
CA PRO A 136 -8.94 23.03 -1.28
C PRO A 136 -9.54 21.70 -0.79
N ALA A 137 -8.70 20.67 -0.70
CA ALA A 137 -9.11 19.35 -0.27
C ALA A 137 -9.56 19.39 1.21
N PRO A 138 -10.68 18.72 1.58
CA PRO A 138 -11.14 18.68 2.95
C PRO A 138 -10.11 18.00 3.85
N ASP A 139 -9.65 18.70 4.89
CA ASP A 139 -8.76 18.13 5.90
C ASP A 139 -9.54 17.21 6.83
N LYS A 140 -9.50 15.92 6.53
CA LYS A 140 -10.18 14.86 7.30
C LYS A 140 -9.74 14.84 8.77
N LYS A 141 -8.54 15.31 9.13
CA LYS A 141 -8.08 15.35 10.52
C LYS A 141 -8.77 16.46 11.29
N LEU A 142 -8.86 17.66 10.70
CA LEU A 142 -9.59 18.78 11.29
C LEU A 142 -11.08 18.48 11.40
N ILE A 143 -11.67 17.87 10.37
CA ILE A 143 -13.08 17.44 10.39
C ILE A 143 -13.32 16.39 11.49
N ALA A 144 -12.44 15.39 11.62
CA ALA A 144 -12.54 14.38 12.66
C ALA A 144 -12.36 14.95 14.07
N GLN A 145 -11.54 15.99 14.24
CA GLN A 145 -11.38 16.67 15.52
C GLN A 145 -12.61 17.51 15.85
N ALA A 146 -13.13 18.29 14.91
CA ALA A 146 -14.37 19.07 15.08
C ALA A 146 -15.57 18.19 15.48
N ILE A 147 -15.74 17.03 14.82
CA ILE A 147 -16.81 16.07 15.16
C ILE A 147 -16.60 15.47 16.56
N LYS A 148 -15.35 15.22 16.99
CA LYS A 148 -15.05 14.75 18.36
C LYS A 148 -15.27 15.81 19.42
N ASP A 149 -15.03 17.07 19.09
CA ASP A 149 -15.18 18.22 19.98
C ASP A 149 -16.66 18.70 20.06
N GLY A 150 -17.58 18.00 19.39
CA GLY A 150 -19.03 18.23 19.47
C GLY A 150 -19.60 19.18 18.41
N TYR A 151 -18.81 19.55 17.40
CA TYR A 151 -19.27 20.37 16.28
C TYR A 151 -19.79 19.49 15.13
N GLU A 152 -20.99 19.78 14.63
CA GLU A 152 -21.49 19.15 13.42
C GLU A 152 -20.79 19.72 12.18
N VAL A 153 -20.18 18.85 11.37
CA VAL A 153 -19.62 19.20 10.06
C VAL A 153 -20.56 18.67 8.97
N PRO A 154 -21.34 19.53 8.29
CA PRO A 154 -22.24 19.11 7.22
C PRO A 154 -21.47 18.34 6.13
N GLY A 155 -21.89 17.10 5.85
CA GLY A 155 -21.28 16.24 4.83
C GLY A 155 -20.18 15.29 5.32
N ALA A 156 -19.90 15.21 6.63
CA ALA A 156 -18.96 14.23 7.20
C ALA A 156 -19.56 13.53 8.43
N HIS A 157 -19.45 12.19 8.48
CA HIS A 157 -19.87 11.36 9.61
C HIS A 157 -18.75 10.40 10.04
N MET A 158 -18.78 9.95 11.30
CA MET A 158 -17.86 8.94 11.82
C MET A 158 -18.50 7.56 11.80
N GLU A 159 -17.84 6.60 11.15
CA GLU A 159 -18.17 5.17 11.24
C GLU A 159 -17.08 4.42 12.01
N ARG A 160 -17.50 3.46 12.84
CA ARG A 160 -16.58 2.55 13.55
C ARG A 160 -16.72 1.13 13.00
N GLY A 161 -15.64 0.59 12.47
CA GLY A 161 -15.49 -0.83 12.17
C GLY A 161 -14.76 -1.59 13.29
N GLN A 162 -14.90 -2.91 13.32
CA GLN A 162 -14.15 -3.80 14.22
C GLN A 162 -12.93 -4.38 13.47
N ARG A 163 -11.77 -4.45 14.13
CA ARG A 163 -10.53 -5.04 13.61
C ARG A 163 -10.05 -6.14 14.56
N LEU A 164 -9.60 -7.27 14.02
CA LEU A 164 -8.85 -8.26 14.79
C LEU A 164 -7.47 -7.68 15.15
N ASP A 165 -7.13 -7.66 16.44
CA ASP A 165 -5.83 -7.20 16.92
C ASP A 165 -5.07 -8.40 17.50
N VAL A 166 -3.85 -8.65 16.99
CA VAL A 166 -2.97 -9.73 17.45
C VAL A 166 -1.70 -9.07 18.00
N LYS A 167 -1.53 -9.11 19.32
CA LYS A 167 -0.33 -8.58 20.01
C LYS A 167 0.83 -9.58 20.01
#